data_AF-A0A9X2S7I9-F1
#
_entry.id   AF-A0A9X2S7I9-F1
#
_cell.length_a   1.000
_cell.length_b   1.000
_cell.length_c   1.000
_cell.angle_alpha   90.00
_cell.angle_beta   90.00
_cell.angle_gamma   90.00
#
_symmetry.space_group_name_H-M   'P 1'
#
loop_
_entity.id
_entity.type
_entity.pdbx_description
1 polymer ?
#
loop_
_entity_poly.entity_id
_entity_poly.type
_entity_poly.pdbx_seq_one_letter_code
_entity_poly.pdbx_strand_id
1 'polypeptide(L)'
;MKKRIIVLMAGILIIICGFIIKSSKRENFKERKDIDEIIWFNEKIAAYLRETDGKYILGIYNEGNKKKNEIDLVEGDLNSISWSPDGKYLTVDKGLDEVKETYIVSTENLELLGKIFTTGKVIWSPDSKKLLIGVKNNEKSNGNIDLALYYLWSERAEPLLKANKEFNYYPDYWKKDTIGYIKISDKSKESLEIKYELSLEEKIMSIVTAEKEINNKELKKIFLSLPKLDLDKLAKIYGDDSDTKVLEWISKQDVKDIEDIESIIRISLNFYDKEYDIISNLMKDIYLKDKVTFIKALFKVPEAMDEIAYAFRSLELYEKINIDMTEDLNMILDSNKLTKEEKKFAIEFLNLYALCGT
;
A
#
# COMPACT_ATOMS: atom_id res chain seq x y z
N MET A 1 31.30 -88.58 -12.22
CA MET A 1 30.95 -88.54 -13.66
C MET A 1 29.71 -87.66 -13.85
N LYS A 2 29.81 -86.63 -14.70
CA LYS A 2 28.75 -85.79 -15.32
C LYS A 2 27.77 -84.99 -14.43
N LYS A 3 27.85 -83.66 -14.66
CA LYS A 3 26.93 -82.55 -14.36
C LYS A 3 25.44 -82.90 -14.46
N ARG A 4 24.62 -82.20 -13.65
CA ARG A 4 23.41 -81.50 -14.11
C ARG A 4 23.06 -80.37 -13.14
N ILE A 5 23.14 -79.15 -13.65
CA ILE A 5 22.62 -77.92 -13.05
C ILE A 5 21.10 -77.97 -13.23
N ILE A 6 20.35 -77.87 -12.13
CA ILE A 6 18.91 -77.63 -12.16
C ILE A 6 18.69 -76.26 -11.53
N VAL A 7 18.28 -75.32 -12.38
CA VAL A 7 17.82 -73.99 -12.00
C VAL A 7 16.42 -74.16 -11.39
N LEU A 8 16.26 -73.80 -10.12
CA LEU A 8 14.97 -73.75 -9.43
C LEU A 8 14.52 -72.29 -9.39
N MET A 9 13.56 -71.95 -10.25
CA MET A 9 12.78 -70.71 -10.14
C MET A 9 11.89 -70.81 -8.90
N ALA A 10 12.18 -70.00 -7.88
CA ALA A 10 11.27 -69.79 -6.76
C ALA A 10 10.20 -68.77 -7.18
N GLY A 11 8.97 -69.27 -7.40
CA GLY A 11 7.79 -68.43 -7.54
C GLY A 11 7.41 -67.83 -6.19
N ILE A 12 7.39 -66.51 -6.08
CA ILE A 12 6.88 -65.79 -4.92
C ILE A 12 5.39 -65.54 -5.17
N LEU A 13 4.54 -66.25 -4.41
CA LEU A 13 3.14 -65.88 -4.21
C LEU A 13 3.10 -64.57 -3.41
N ILE A 14 2.64 -63.49 -4.03
CA ILE A 14 2.27 -62.27 -3.31
C ILE A 14 0.87 -62.48 -2.76
N ILE A 15 0.78 -62.65 -1.44
CA ILE A 15 -0.47 -62.59 -0.68
C ILE A 15 -0.95 -61.13 -0.75
N ILE A 16 -2.01 -60.90 -1.52
CA ILE A 16 -2.73 -59.61 -1.55
C ILE A 16 -3.54 -59.52 -0.26
N CYS A 17 -2.94 -58.95 0.78
CA CYS A 17 -3.71 -58.45 1.93
C CYS A 17 -4.40 -57.16 1.50
N GLY A 18 -5.74 -57.21 1.44
CA GLY A 18 -6.60 -56.10 1.13
C GLY A 18 -6.45 -54.96 2.14
N PHE A 19 -5.75 -53.91 1.73
CA PHE A 19 -6.08 -52.56 2.17
C PHE A 19 -7.14 -52.02 1.21
N ILE A 20 -8.39 -52.05 1.64
CA ILE A 20 -9.44 -51.21 1.06
C ILE A 20 -9.06 -49.77 1.43
N ILE A 21 -8.18 -49.16 0.64
CA ILE A 21 -8.14 -47.72 0.52
C ILE A 21 -9.43 -47.40 -0.22
N LYS A 22 -10.48 -47.05 0.53
CA LYS A 22 -11.59 -46.28 -0.01
C LYS A 22 -10.96 -44.96 -0.45
N SER A 23 -10.40 -44.94 -1.66
CA SER A 23 -9.94 -43.72 -2.29
C SER A 23 -11.19 -42.89 -2.47
N SER A 24 -11.45 -41.97 -1.53
CA SER A 24 -12.37 -40.90 -1.81
C SER A 24 -11.84 -40.29 -3.10
N LYS A 25 -12.66 -40.33 -4.15
CA LYS A 25 -12.44 -39.44 -5.29
C LYS A 25 -12.42 -38.05 -4.67
N ARG A 26 -11.22 -37.51 -4.44
CA ARG A 26 -11.06 -36.13 -4.00
C ARG A 26 -11.56 -35.30 -5.16
N GLU A 27 -12.73 -34.70 -4.99
CA GLU A 27 -13.30 -33.82 -6.00
C GLU A 27 -12.33 -32.67 -6.25
N ASN A 28 -12.04 -32.42 -7.52
CA ASN A 28 -11.31 -31.24 -7.95
C ASN A 28 -12.14 -30.01 -7.55
N PHE A 29 -11.60 -29.10 -6.73
CA PHE A 29 -12.35 -27.92 -6.28
C PHE A 29 -12.85 -27.09 -7.48
N LYS A 30 -12.13 -27.13 -8.60
CA LYS A 30 -12.49 -26.47 -9.87
C LYS A 30 -13.73 -27.04 -10.56
N GLU A 31 -14.18 -28.25 -10.21
CA GLU A 31 -15.26 -28.98 -10.89
C GLU A 31 -16.46 -29.24 -9.96
N ARG A 32 -16.52 -28.51 -8.84
CA ARG A 32 -17.58 -28.68 -7.85
C ARG A 32 -18.89 -28.11 -8.36
N LYS A 33 -19.92 -28.97 -8.35
CA LYS A 33 -21.28 -28.63 -8.82
C LYS A 33 -22.09 -27.81 -7.82
N ASP A 34 -21.66 -27.78 -6.56
CA ASP A 34 -22.22 -26.96 -5.49
C ASP A 34 -21.66 -25.54 -5.48
N ILE A 35 -21.00 -25.10 -6.56
CA ILE A 35 -20.41 -23.76 -6.65
C ILE A 35 -20.83 -23.12 -7.97
N ASP A 36 -21.40 -21.93 -7.90
CA ASP A 36 -21.95 -21.23 -9.06
C ASP A 36 -20.92 -20.35 -9.75
N GLU A 37 -20.04 -19.73 -8.97
CA GLU A 37 -18.95 -18.89 -9.48
C GLU A 37 -17.65 -19.22 -8.74
N ILE A 38 -16.53 -19.35 -9.47
CA ILE A 38 -15.18 -19.53 -8.92
C ILE A 38 -14.21 -18.64 -9.69
N ILE A 39 -13.55 -17.73 -8.99
CA ILE A 39 -12.50 -16.89 -9.56
C ILE A 39 -11.18 -17.13 -8.84
N TRP A 40 -10.19 -17.57 -9.60
CA TRP A 40 -8.85 -17.85 -9.11
C TRP A 40 -7.92 -16.64 -9.15
N PHE A 41 -7.18 -16.44 -8.08
CA PHE A 41 -6.03 -15.55 -7.98
C PHE A 41 -4.73 -16.38 -7.93
N ASN A 42 -3.87 -16.19 -8.94
CA ASN A 42 -2.57 -16.85 -9.07
C ASN A 42 -2.59 -18.38 -8.89
N GLU A 43 -3.70 -19.04 -9.26
CA GLU A 43 -3.94 -20.49 -9.10
C GLU A 43 -3.80 -21.06 -7.67
N LYS A 44 -3.64 -20.20 -6.67
CA LYS A 44 -3.40 -20.59 -5.27
C LYS A 44 -4.58 -20.31 -4.37
N ILE A 45 -5.33 -19.25 -4.66
CA ILE A 45 -6.47 -18.83 -3.86
C ILE A 45 -7.64 -18.63 -4.82
N ALA A 46 -8.83 -19.06 -4.42
CA ALA A 46 -10.04 -18.89 -5.19
C ALA A 46 -11.13 -18.26 -4.31
N ALA A 47 -11.83 -17.29 -4.87
CA ALA A 47 -13.06 -16.76 -4.29
C ALA A 47 -14.21 -17.47 -4.99
N TYR A 48 -15.24 -17.83 -4.25
CA TYR A 48 -16.34 -18.59 -4.80
C TYR A 48 -17.69 -18.20 -4.20
N LEU A 49 -18.75 -18.37 -4.97
CA LEU A 49 -20.13 -18.25 -4.52
C LEU A 49 -20.75 -19.63 -4.45
N ARG A 50 -21.30 -19.97 -3.28
CA ARG A 50 -22.09 -21.18 -3.08
C ARG A 50 -23.52 -20.80 -2.75
N GLU A 51 -24.49 -21.30 -3.50
CA GLU A 51 -25.89 -21.26 -3.11
C GLU A 51 -26.16 -22.17 -1.90
N THR A 52 -26.81 -21.65 -0.87
CA THR A 52 -27.28 -22.37 0.32
C THR A 52 -28.61 -21.76 0.75
N ASP A 53 -29.65 -22.58 0.83
CA ASP A 53 -31.02 -22.17 1.20
C ASP A 53 -31.56 -20.97 0.38
N GLY A 54 -31.24 -20.93 -0.92
CA GLY A 54 -31.68 -19.88 -1.84
C GLY A 54 -30.93 -18.55 -1.71
N LYS A 55 -29.82 -18.52 -0.97
CA LYS A 55 -28.90 -17.38 -0.90
C LYS A 55 -27.50 -17.79 -1.31
N TYR A 56 -26.75 -16.89 -1.92
CA TYR A 56 -25.33 -17.09 -2.17
C TYR A 56 -24.51 -16.64 -0.97
N ILE A 57 -23.51 -17.44 -0.62
CA ILE A 57 -22.51 -17.15 0.40
C ILE A 57 -21.16 -16.99 -0.31
N LEU A 58 -20.43 -15.92 0.02
CA LEU A 58 -19.06 -15.73 -0.44
C LEU A 58 -18.09 -16.58 0.42
N GLY A 59 -17.21 -17.33 -0.24
CA GLY A 59 -16.13 -18.04 0.42
C GLY A 59 -14.78 -17.88 -0.27
N ILE A 60 -13.72 -18.15 0.49
CA ILE A 60 -12.34 -18.20 0.02
C ILE A 60 -11.78 -19.60 0.23
N TYR A 61 -11.19 -20.14 -0.81
CA TYR A 61 -10.49 -21.42 -0.83
C TYR A 61 -9.01 -21.22 -1.09
N ASN A 62 -8.16 -21.81 -0.26
CA ASN A 62 -6.71 -21.82 -0.44
C ASN A 62 -6.27 -23.22 -0.87
N GLU A 63 -5.69 -23.32 -2.06
CA GLU A 63 -5.26 -24.57 -2.69
C GLU A 63 -4.06 -25.21 -1.97
N GLY A 64 -3.16 -24.39 -1.41
CA GLY A 64 -1.93 -24.85 -0.77
C GLY A 64 -2.18 -25.62 0.52
N ASN A 65 -3.17 -25.21 1.31
CA ASN A 65 -3.55 -25.88 2.56
C ASN A 65 -4.95 -26.55 2.50
N LYS A 66 -5.64 -26.46 1.37
CA LYS A 66 -6.99 -26.98 1.15
C LYS A 66 -8.04 -26.43 2.12
N LYS A 67 -7.78 -25.27 2.73
CA LYS A 67 -8.69 -24.61 3.69
C LYS A 67 -9.76 -23.83 2.95
N LYS A 68 -11.00 -23.91 3.44
CA LYS A 68 -12.14 -23.10 3.01
C LYS A 68 -12.57 -22.24 4.19
N ASN A 69 -12.90 -20.99 3.93
CA ASN A 69 -13.52 -20.12 4.91
C ASN A 69 -14.65 -19.37 4.23
N GLU A 70 -15.79 -19.31 4.89
CA GLU A 70 -16.95 -18.53 4.45
C GLU A 70 -16.89 -17.16 5.14
N ILE A 71 -17.43 -16.14 4.47
CA ILE A 71 -17.45 -14.78 4.97
C ILE A 71 -18.88 -14.51 5.44
N ASP A 72 -19.12 -14.75 6.73
CA ASP A 72 -20.46 -14.84 7.33
C ASP A 72 -21.32 -13.56 7.17
N LEU A 73 -20.69 -12.40 6.92
CA LEU A 73 -21.37 -11.11 6.76
C LEU A 73 -21.83 -10.81 5.33
N VAL A 74 -21.52 -11.69 4.36
CA VAL A 74 -21.79 -11.46 2.93
C VAL A 74 -22.66 -12.59 2.37
N GLU A 75 -23.97 -12.36 2.40
CA GLU A 75 -25.00 -13.28 1.88
C GLU A 75 -26.10 -12.58 1.05
N GLY A 76 -26.74 -13.31 0.15
CA GLY A 76 -27.90 -12.87 -0.64
C GLY A 76 -27.73 -13.17 -2.13
N ASP A 77 -28.32 -12.37 -3.01
CA ASP A 77 -28.16 -12.50 -4.46
C ASP A 77 -26.80 -11.96 -4.91
N LEU A 78 -25.73 -12.68 -4.55
CA LEU A 78 -24.35 -12.29 -4.84
C LEU A 78 -23.96 -12.63 -6.28
N ASN A 79 -23.14 -11.78 -6.88
CA ASN A 79 -22.56 -11.99 -8.20
C ASN A 79 -21.28 -11.16 -8.39
N SER A 80 -20.60 -11.37 -9.53
CA SER A 80 -19.53 -10.49 -10.02
C SER A 80 -18.36 -10.34 -9.04
N ILE A 81 -17.74 -11.47 -8.67
CA ILE A 81 -16.53 -11.42 -7.85
C ILE A 81 -15.40 -10.70 -8.63
N SER A 82 -14.58 -9.89 -7.94
CA SER A 82 -13.39 -9.29 -8.55
C SER A 82 -12.24 -9.16 -7.54
N TRP A 83 -11.07 -9.66 -7.92
CA TRP A 83 -9.84 -9.58 -7.12
C TRP A 83 -9.11 -8.26 -7.32
N SER A 84 -8.58 -7.71 -6.23
CA SER A 84 -7.55 -6.69 -6.34
C SER A 84 -6.27 -7.27 -6.99
N PRO A 85 -5.50 -6.48 -7.76
CA PRO A 85 -4.25 -6.95 -8.35
C PRO A 85 -3.23 -7.56 -7.37
N ASP A 86 -3.19 -7.09 -6.12
CA ASP A 86 -2.34 -7.64 -5.06
C ASP A 86 -2.94 -8.87 -4.36
N GLY A 87 -4.20 -9.22 -4.67
CA GLY A 87 -4.93 -10.34 -4.09
C GLY A 87 -5.33 -10.17 -2.62
N LYS A 88 -5.10 -8.99 -2.04
CA LYS A 88 -5.42 -8.69 -0.63
C LYS A 88 -6.88 -8.33 -0.40
N TYR A 89 -7.60 -7.99 -1.48
CA TYR A 89 -8.99 -7.57 -1.41
C TYR A 89 -9.84 -8.22 -2.49
N LEU A 90 -11.13 -8.28 -2.21
CA LEU A 90 -12.18 -8.74 -3.11
C LEU A 90 -13.31 -7.72 -3.13
N THR A 91 -13.96 -7.58 -4.28
CA THR A 91 -15.32 -7.06 -4.34
C THR A 91 -16.28 -8.15 -4.73
N VAL A 92 -17.50 -8.09 -4.21
CA VAL A 92 -18.64 -8.88 -4.67
C VAL A 92 -19.89 -8.01 -4.65
N ASP A 93 -20.69 -8.12 -5.70
CA ASP A 93 -21.93 -7.36 -5.80
C ASP A 93 -23.10 -8.15 -5.23
N LYS A 94 -24.10 -7.43 -4.72
CA LYS A 94 -25.39 -7.96 -4.29
C LYS A 94 -26.52 -7.23 -4.98
N GLY A 95 -27.41 -8.01 -5.57
CA GLY A 95 -28.52 -7.54 -6.38
C GLY A 95 -28.17 -7.47 -7.87
N LEU A 96 -29.23 -7.38 -8.69
CA LEU A 96 -29.17 -7.31 -10.15
C LEU A 96 -29.68 -5.98 -10.71
N ASP A 97 -30.05 -5.06 -9.83
CA ASP A 97 -30.53 -3.73 -10.19
C ASP A 97 -29.41 -2.86 -10.77
N GLU A 98 -29.79 -1.76 -11.43
CA GLU A 98 -28.84 -0.78 -11.96
C GLU A 98 -27.93 -0.20 -10.86
N VAL A 99 -28.49 -0.03 -9.65
CA VAL A 99 -27.73 0.30 -8.44
C VAL A 99 -27.66 -0.93 -7.57
N LYS A 100 -26.44 -1.37 -7.27
CA LYS A 100 -26.17 -2.57 -6.47
C LYS A 100 -25.34 -2.24 -5.24
N GLU A 101 -25.44 -3.10 -4.24
CA GLU A 101 -24.52 -3.07 -3.11
C GLU A 101 -23.23 -3.80 -3.51
N THR A 102 -22.08 -3.13 -3.43
CA THR A 102 -20.78 -3.77 -3.61
C THR A 102 -20.12 -3.91 -2.25
N TYR A 103 -19.89 -5.14 -1.83
CA TYR A 103 -19.11 -5.47 -0.65
C TYR A 103 -17.63 -5.47 -0.97
N ILE A 104 -16.81 -4.96 -0.05
CA ILE A 104 -15.35 -4.97 -0.13
C ILE A 104 -14.82 -5.81 1.03
N VAL A 105 -14.04 -6.84 0.72
CA VAL A 105 -13.62 -7.85 1.70
C VAL A 105 -12.09 -7.95 1.73
N SER A 106 -11.51 -8.02 2.92
CA SER A 106 -10.10 -8.35 3.14
C SER A 106 -9.90 -9.86 3.03
N THR A 107 -8.96 -10.30 2.19
CA THR A 107 -8.68 -11.73 2.00
C THR A 107 -7.72 -12.28 3.05
N GLU A 108 -7.01 -11.39 3.76
CA GLU A 108 -6.08 -11.73 4.82
C GLU A 108 -6.82 -12.14 6.10
N ASN A 109 -7.77 -11.31 6.53
CA ASN A 109 -8.55 -11.54 7.75
C ASN A 109 -9.94 -12.11 7.49
N LEU A 110 -10.38 -12.19 6.22
CA LEU A 110 -11.71 -12.66 5.81
C LEU A 110 -12.85 -11.78 6.34
N GLU A 111 -12.58 -10.49 6.50
CA GLU A 111 -13.49 -9.51 7.08
C GLU A 111 -14.09 -8.59 6.03
N LEU A 112 -15.36 -8.24 6.22
CA LEU A 112 -16.02 -7.18 5.47
C LEU A 112 -15.43 -5.83 5.88
N LEU A 113 -14.74 -5.17 4.96
CA LEU A 113 -14.18 -3.84 5.19
C LEU A 113 -15.20 -2.74 5.01
N GLY A 114 -16.12 -2.91 4.06
CA GLY A 114 -17.12 -1.89 3.77
C GLY A 114 -18.12 -2.30 2.71
N LYS A 115 -19.15 -1.48 2.58
CA LYS A 115 -20.21 -1.63 1.58
C LYS A 115 -20.48 -0.29 0.93
N ILE A 116 -20.45 -0.27 -0.40
CA ILE A 116 -20.72 0.93 -1.20
C ILE A 116 -21.84 0.65 -2.20
N PHE A 117 -22.54 1.70 -2.62
CA PHE A 117 -23.53 1.59 -3.70
C PHE A 117 -22.87 1.97 -5.02
N THR A 118 -22.93 1.06 -5.99
CA THR A 118 -22.29 1.26 -7.30
C THR A 118 -23.26 0.99 -8.44
N THR A 119 -22.89 1.47 -9.62
CA THR A 119 -23.55 1.18 -10.88
C THR A 119 -22.52 0.73 -11.91
N GLY A 120 -22.87 -0.27 -12.72
CA GLY A 120 -21.99 -0.83 -13.74
C GLY A 120 -20.90 -1.73 -13.17
N LYS A 121 -19.73 -1.77 -13.81
CA LYS A 121 -18.58 -2.57 -13.34
C LYS A 121 -17.87 -1.88 -12.18
N VAL A 122 -17.25 -2.67 -11.31
CA VAL A 122 -16.32 -2.20 -10.28
C VAL A 122 -14.91 -2.63 -10.65
N ILE A 123 -13.97 -1.68 -10.71
CA ILE A 123 -12.67 -1.91 -11.32
C ILE A 123 -11.56 -1.46 -10.38
N TRP A 124 -10.70 -2.41 -10.00
CA TRP A 124 -9.55 -2.11 -9.17
C TRP A 124 -8.51 -1.24 -9.88
N SER A 125 -7.96 -0.28 -9.16
CA SER A 125 -6.75 0.42 -9.59
C SER A 125 -5.56 -0.54 -9.62
N PRO A 126 -4.54 -0.29 -10.46
CA PRO A 126 -3.36 -1.15 -10.55
C PRO A 126 -2.58 -1.31 -9.24
N ASP A 127 -2.64 -0.31 -8.34
CA ASP A 127 -2.01 -0.35 -7.01
C ASP A 127 -2.87 -1.03 -5.93
N SER A 128 -4.08 -1.47 -6.28
CA SER A 128 -5.04 -2.11 -5.35
C SER A 128 -5.46 -1.23 -4.17
N LYS A 129 -5.40 0.10 -4.31
CA LYS A 129 -5.78 1.06 -3.25
C LYS A 129 -7.05 1.85 -3.55
N LYS A 130 -7.56 1.74 -4.78
CA LYS A 130 -8.74 2.47 -5.24
C LYS A 130 -9.63 1.57 -6.10
N LEU A 131 -10.88 1.97 -6.22
CA LEU A 131 -11.83 1.43 -7.18
C LEU A 131 -12.29 2.54 -8.12
N LEU A 132 -12.38 2.25 -9.40
CA LEU A 132 -13.14 3.03 -10.37
C LEU A 132 -14.58 2.48 -10.37
N ILE A 133 -15.54 3.36 -10.05
CA ILE A 133 -16.94 3.00 -9.85
C ILE A 133 -17.87 4.00 -10.56
N GLY A 134 -19.06 3.53 -10.96
CA GLY A 134 -20.17 4.41 -11.30
C GLY A 134 -20.97 4.72 -10.03
N VAL A 135 -21.29 5.99 -9.78
CA VAL A 135 -22.04 6.43 -8.59
C VAL A 135 -23.29 7.17 -9.02
N LYS A 136 -24.44 6.76 -8.47
CA LYS A 136 -25.68 7.46 -8.74
C LYS A 136 -25.69 8.84 -8.09
N ASN A 137 -25.80 9.89 -8.90
CA ASN A 137 -25.98 11.26 -8.45
C ASN A 137 -27.46 11.50 -8.12
N ASN A 138 -27.74 12.05 -6.95
CA ASN A 138 -29.10 12.32 -6.46
C ASN A 138 -29.62 13.73 -6.81
N GLU A 139 -28.82 14.55 -7.51
CA GLU A 139 -29.24 15.89 -7.94
C GLU A 139 -30.28 15.80 -9.07
N LYS A 140 -31.52 16.21 -8.74
CA LYS A 140 -32.80 16.00 -9.44
C LYS A 140 -32.95 16.59 -10.86
N SER A 141 -31.90 16.78 -11.65
CA SER A 141 -32.07 17.45 -12.95
C SER A 141 -31.18 16.97 -14.08
N ASN A 142 -30.16 16.16 -13.83
CA ASN A 142 -29.16 15.79 -14.81
C ASN A 142 -28.87 14.28 -14.75
N GLY A 143 -28.29 13.70 -15.81
CA GLY A 143 -27.94 12.28 -15.93
C GLY A 143 -27.37 11.70 -14.64
N ASN A 144 -27.72 10.44 -14.40
CA ASN A 144 -27.75 9.87 -13.08
C ASN A 144 -26.42 9.31 -12.59
N ILE A 145 -25.37 9.12 -13.41
CA ILE A 145 -24.21 8.30 -13.00
C ILE A 145 -22.87 8.97 -13.27
N ASP A 146 -22.22 9.40 -12.19
CA ASP A 146 -20.85 9.93 -12.17
C ASP A 146 -19.84 8.77 -12.26
N LEU A 147 -18.72 9.01 -12.95
CA LEU A 147 -17.55 8.15 -12.83
C LEU A 147 -16.72 8.65 -11.66
N ALA A 148 -16.44 7.80 -10.69
CA ALA A 148 -15.76 8.18 -9.45
C ALA A 148 -14.61 7.23 -9.09
N LEU A 149 -13.64 7.78 -8.36
CA LEU A 149 -12.61 7.03 -7.67
C LEU A 149 -13.02 6.86 -6.22
N TYR A 150 -13.18 5.62 -5.78
CA TYR A 150 -13.35 5.27 -4.38
C TYR A 150 -12.00 4.89 -3.79
N TYR A 151 -11.61 5.58 -2.71
CA TYR A 151 -10.38 5.35 -1.98
C TYR A 151 -10.67 4.36 -0.85
N LEU A 152 -9.96 3.24 -0.85
CA LEU A 152 -10.25 2.14 0.07
C LEU A 152 -10.05 2.53 1.53
N TRP A 153 -8.98 3.27 1.84
CA TRP A 153 -8.63 3.59 3.22
C TRP A 153 -9.53 4.66 3.83
N SER A 154 -9.73 5.77 3.13
CA SER A 154 -10.58 6.86 3.62
C SER A 154 -12.08 6.60 3.43
N GLU A 155 -12.45 5.49 2.80
CA GLU A 155 -13.82 5.10 2.49
C GLU A 155 -14.63 6.19 1.76
N ARG A 156 -13.97 6.98 0.92
CA ARG A 156 -14.57 8.13 0.22
C ARG A 156 -14.54 7.94 -1.29
N ALA A 157 -15.63 8.33 -1.94
CA ALA A 157 -15.69 8.45 -3.39
C ALA A 157 -15.51 9.91 -3.81
N GLU A 158 -14.68 10.14 -4.83
CA GLU A 158 -14.51 11.44 -5.48
C GLU A 158 -14.85 11.35 -6.97
N PRO A 159 -15.61 12.32 -7.51
CA PRO A 159 -15.97 12.30 -8.92
C PRO A 159 -14.74 12.56 -9.79
N LEU A 160 -14.49 11.63 -10.71
CA LEU A 160 -13.52 11.79 -11.80
C LEU A 160 -14.17 12.48 -13.00
N LEU A 161 -15.40 12.09 -13.35
CA LEU A 161 -16.26 12.77 -14.32
C LEU A 161 -17.67 12.88 -13.75
N LYS A 162 -18.18 14.11 -13.70
CA LYS A 162 -19.56 14.38 -13.27
C LYS A 162 -20.51 14.24 -14.45
N ALA A 163 -21.57 13.46 -14.26
CA ALA A 163 -22.69 13.35 -15.17
C ALA A 163 -23.39 14.71 -15.38
N ASN A 164 -24.10 14.82 -16.49
CA ASN A 164 -24.96 15.95 -16.79
C ASN A 164 -26.25 15.47 -17.48
N LYS A 165 -27.19 16.37 -17.82
CA LYS A 165 -28.49 16.00 -18.45
C LYS A 165 -28.40 15.02 -19.60
N GLU A 166 -27.30 15.06 -20.34
CA GLU A 166 -27.16 14.34 -21.59
C GLU A 166 -26.31 13.08 -21.45
N PHE A 167 -25.43 13.00 -20.44
CA PHE A 167 -24.39 11.99 -20.38
C PHE A 167 -24.22 11.35 -19.00
N ASN A 168 -24.15 10.02 -19.02
CA ASN A 168 -23.73 9.16 -17.92
C ASN A 168 -22.35 8.57 -18.21
N TYR A 169 -21.59 8.27 -17.16
CA TYR A 169 -20.24 7.71 -17.28
C TYR A 169 -20.11 6.42 -16.46
N TYR A 170 -19.69 5.34 -17.12
CA TYR A 170 -19.56 4.02 -16.51
C TYR A 170 -18.12 3.51 -16.59
N PRO A 171 -17.61 2.83 -15.55
CA PRO A 171 -16.30 2.19 -15.59
C PRO A 171 -16.22 1.11 -16.68
N ASP A 172 -15.07 1.00 -17.37
CA ASP A 172 -14.81 -0.12 -18.29
C ASP A 172 -13.54 -0.91 -17.97
N TYR A 173 -12.40 -0.22 -17.79
CA TYR A 173 -11.14 -0.84 -17.35
C TYR A 173 -10.18 0.20 -16.73
N TRP A 174 -9.20 -0.27 -15.96
CA TRP A 174 -8.09 0.55 -15.49
C TRP A 174 -6.79 -0.22 -15.65
N LYS A 175 -5.92 0.24 -16.54
CA LYS A 175 -4.66 -0.43 -16.85
C LYS A 175 -3.52 0.57 -16.86
N LYS A 176 -2.55 0.38 -15.96
CA LYS A 176 -1.45 1.33 -15.74
C LYS A 176 -2.00 2.74 -15.49
N ASP A 177 -1.63 3.70 -16.33
CA ASP A 177 -2.02 5.09 -16.31
C ASP A 177 -3.24 5.39 -17.19
N THR A 178 -3.92 4.37 -17.74
CA THR A 178 -5.11 4.57 -18.59
C THR A 178 -6.36 4.06 -17.89
N ILE A 179 -7.34 4.95 -17.76
CA ILE A 179 -8.71 4.65 -17.34
C ILE A 179 -9.60 4.63 -18.58
N GLY A 180 -10.19 3.47 -18.88
CA GLY A 180 -11.24 3.32 -19.88
C GLY A 180 -12.61 3.45 -19.24
N TYR A 181 -13.50 4.19 -19.90
CA TYR A 181 -14.87 4.41 -19.45
C TYR A 181 -15.83 4.48 -20.64
N ILE A 182 -17.11 4.22 -20.37
CA ILE A 182 -18.18 4.30 -21.34
C ILE A 182 -18.99 5.56 -21.07
N LYS A 183 -19.07 6.44 -22.06
CA LYS A 183 -19.95 7.61 -22.08
C LYS A 183 -21.26 7.23 -22.79
N ILE A 184 -22.39 7.36 -22.09
CA ILE A 184 -23.71 6.98 -22.60
C ILE A 184 -24.64 8.20 -22.61
N SER A 185 -25.31 8.42 -23.73
CA SER A 185 -26.48 9.30 -23.88
C SER A 185 -27.67 8.51 -24.40
N ASP A 186 -28.83 9.16 -24.53
CA ASP A 186 -30.02 8.56 -25.16
C ASP A 186 -29.79 8.14 -26.62
N LYS A 187 -28.77 8.69 -27.28
CA LYS A 187 -28.52 8.52 -28.73
C LYS A 187 -27.21 7.82 -29.06
N SER A 188 -26.25 7.78 -28.13
CA SER A 188 -24.90 7.26 -28.38
C SER A 188 -24.32 6.53 -27.18
N LYS A 189 -23.44 5.57 -27.49
CA LYS A 189 -22.58 4.87 -26.53
C LYS A 189 -21.17 4.90 -27.09
N GLU A 190 -20.26 5.52 -26.35
CA GLU A 190 -18.87 5.74 -26.77
C GLU A 190 -17.92 5.18 -25.71
N SER A 191 -16.94 4.39 -26.15
CA SER A 191 -15.82 3.95 -25.31
C SER A 191 -14.70 4.97 -25.43
N LEU A 192 -14.30 5.55 -24.29
CA LEU A 192 -13.32 6.64 -24.20
C LEU A 192 -12.25 6.30 -23.15
N GLU A 193 -11.14 7.03 -23.21
CA GLU A 193 -10.00 6.84 -22.31
C GLU A 193 -9.53 8.18 -21.74
N ILE A 194 -9.12 8.17 -20.48
CA ILE A 194 -8.43 9.29 -19.83
C ILE A 194 -7.10 8.78 -19.27
N LYS A 195 -6.07 9.63 -19.38
CA LYS A 195 -4.79 9.42 -18.71
C LYS A 195 -4.89 9.83 -17.25
N TYR A 196 -4.62 8.87 -16.37
CA TYR A 196 -4.55 9.06 -14.93
C TYR A 196 -3.14 9.43 -14.51
N GLU A 197 -2.99 10.68 -14.10
CA GLU A 197 -1.72 11.21 -13.61
C GLU A 197 -1.61 11.00 -12.10
N LEU A 198 -0.61 10.21 -11.69
CA LEU A 198 -0.32 10.00 -10.27
C LEU A 198 0.07 11.32 -9.58
N SER A 199 -0.47 11.53 -8.38
CA SER A 199 -0.02 12.60 -7.50
C SER A 199 1.42 12.37 -7.02
N LEU A 200 1.99 13.36 -6.32
CA LEU A 200 3.31 13.23 -5.72
C LEU A 200 3.34 12.08 -4.70
N GLU A 201 2.32 12.02 -3.85
CA GLU A 201 2.11 11.00 -2.81
C GLU A 201 2.08 9.60 -3.43
N GLU A 202 1.31 9.42 -4.50
CA GLU A 202 1.20 8.14 -5.20
C GLU A 202 2.51 7.75 -5.89
N LYS A 203 3.23 8.71 -6.48
CA LYS A 203 4.55 8.47 -7.07
C LYS A 203 5.54 7.98 -6.02
N ILE A 204 5.62 8.65 -4.87
CA ILE A 204 6.49 8.25 -3.76
C ILE A 204 6.09 6.87 -3.25
N MET A 205 4.80 6.63 -2.99
CA MET A 205 4.33 5.34 -2.49
C MET A 205 4.55 4.20 -3.47
N SER A 206 4.48 4.44 -4.78
CA SER A 206 4.80 3.43 -5.79
C SER A 206 6.26 2.96 -5.74
N ILE A 207 7.16 3.79 -5.19
CA ILE A 207 8.58 3.49 -5.00
C ILE A 207 8.77 2.81 -3.65
N VAL A 208 8.23 3.41 -2.59
CA VAL A 208 8.33 2.91 -1.20
C VAL A 208 7.78 1.49 -1.08
N THR A 209 6.60 1.21 -1.65
CA THR A 209 5.93 -0.09 -1.52
C THR A 209 6.49 -1.18 -2.44
N ALA A 210 7.13 -0.79 -3.54
CA ALA A 210 7.70 -1.74 -4.48
C ALA A 210 9.12 -2.18 -4.10
N GLU A 211 9.71 -1.57 -3.05
CA GLU A 211 11.10 -1.75 -2.62
C GLU A 211 12.10 -1.72 -3.80
N LYS A 212 11.80 -0.91 -4.82
CA LYS A 212 12.61 -0.85 -6.03
C LYS A 212 13.90 -0.11 -5.74
N GLU A 213 15.02 -0.67 -6.19
CA GLU A 213 16.26 0.09 -6.31
C GLU A 213 16.03 1.26 -7.27
N ILE A 214 16.26 2.48 -6.78
CA ILE A 214 16.19 3.70 -7.58
C ILE A 214 17.59 4.26 -7.77
N ASN A 215 17.82 4.92 -8.90
CA ASN A 215 19.10 5.56 -9.16
C ASN A 215 19.22 6.89 -8.38
N ASN A 216 20.45 7.38 -8.22
CA ASN A 216 20.72 8.62 -7.47
C ASN A 216 19.95 9.84 -7.99
N LYS A 217 19.66 9.92 -9.30
CA LYS A 217 18.92 11.05 -9.89
C LYS A 217 17.44 11.01 -9.51
N GLU A 218 16.85 9.83 -9.43
CA GLU A 218 15.47 9.64 -8.96
C GLU A 218 15.38 9.88 -7.46
N LEU A 219 16.32 9.34 -6.68
CA LEU A 219 16.41 9.57 -5.23
C LEU A 219 16.50 11.07 -4.92
N LYS A 220 17.36 11.81 -5.64
CA LYS A 220 17.47 13.27 -5.50
C LYS A 220 16.14 13.99 -5.75
N LYS A 221 15.38 13.57 -6.75
CA LYS A 221 14.06 14.16 -7.04
C LYS A 221 13.05 13.91 -5.92
N ILE A 222 13.08 12.72 -5.33
CA ILE A 222 12.22 12.37 -4.20
C ILE A 222 12.55 13.26 -3.01
N PHE A 223 13.82 13.36 -2.61
CA PHE A 223 14.25 14.23 -1.51
C PHE A 223 13.77 15.67 -1.70
N LEU A 224 14.03 16.27 -2.86
CA LEU A 224 13.60 17.64 -3.17
C LEU A 224 12.08 17.85 -3.19
N SER A 225 11.29 16.77 -3.25
CA SER A 225 9.84 16.82 -3.23
C SER A 225 9.23 16.57 -1.84
N LEU A 226 10.00 16.04 -0.88
CA LEU A 226 9.52 15.75 0.48
C LEU A 226 8.84 16.96 1.15
N PRO A 227 9.37 18.19 1.07
CA PRO A 227 8.72 19.33 1.72
C PRO A 227 7.35 19.71 1.15
N LYS A 228 6.97 19.13 0.00
CA LYS A 228 5.68 19.35 -0.67
C LYS A 228 4.72 18.18 -0.50
N LEU A 229 5.10 17.15 0.25
CA LEU A 229 4.31 15.97 0.46
C LEU A 229 3.06 16.33 1.27
N ASP A 230 1.88 16.02 0.73
CA ASP A 230 0.61 16.18 1.43
C ASP A 230 0.34 14.93 2.28
N LEU A 231 0.66 15.00 3.58
CA LEU A 231 0.54 13.88 4.52
C LEU A 231 -0.93 13.44 4.69
N ASP A 232 -1.88 14.38 4.69
CA ASP A 232 -3.31 14.07 4.79
C ASP A 232 -3.78 13.28 3.57
N LYS A 233 -3.34 13.70 2.37
CA LYS A 233 -3.64 12.98 1.13
C LYS A 233 -2.96 11.61 1.08
N LEU A 234 -1.73 11.51 1.56
CA LEU A 234 -1.02 10.25 1.67
C LEU A 234 -1.81 9.27 2.55
N ALA A 235 -2.22 9.72 3.75
CA ALA A 235 -3.00 8.93 4.69
C ALA A 235 -4.35 8.51 4.09
N LYS A 236 -5.05 9.44 3.46
CA LYS A 236 -6.33 9.21 2.78
C LYS A 236 -6.28 8.09 1.73
N ILE A 237 -5.17 7.97 1.01
CA ILE A 237 -4.99 6.99 -0.07
C ILE A 237 -4.45 5.66 0.47
N TYR A 238 -3.49 5.70 1.39
CA TYR A 238 -2.63 4.56 1.70
C TYR A 238 -2.71 4.03 3.13
N GLY A 239 -3.28 4.76 4.08
CA GLY A 239 -3.22 4.36 5.48
C GLY A 239 -2.72 5.45 6.41
N ASP A 240 -3.22 5.47 7.64
CA ASP A 240 -2.69 6.34 8.69
C ASP A 240 -1.22 6.04 9.02
N ASP A 241 -0.71 4.87 8.62
CA ASP A 241 0.69 4.44 8.77
C ASP A 241 1.58 4.75 7.56
N SER A 242 1.04 5.47 6.55
CA SER A 242 1.71 5.67 5.26
C SER A 242 2.91 6.61 5.33
N ASP A 243 2.86 7.62 6.18
CA ASP A 243 3.97 8.52 6.48
C ASP A 243 5.11 7.80 7.20
N THR A 244 4.81 6.97 8.21
CA THR A 244 5.77 6.08 8.85
C THR A 244 6.51 5.22 7.82
N LYS A 245 5.79 4.62 6.85
CA LYS A 245 6.41 3.82 5.77
C LYS A 245 7.36 4.65 4.90
N VAL A 246 7.00 5.89 4.59
CA VAL A 246 7.88 6.81 3.85
C VAL A 246 9.14 7.11 4.67
N LEU A 247 9.01 7.42 5.96
CA LEU A 247 10.14 7.71 6.85
C LEU A 247 11.07 6.51 7.03
N GLU A 248 10.53 5.31 7.23
CA GLU A 248 11.30 4.07 7.31
C GLU A 248 12.02 3.73 6.00
N TRP A 249 11.45 4.10 4.85
CA TRP A 249 12.11 3.95 3.57
C TRP A 249 13.24 4.97 3.42
N ILE A 250 13.01 6.23 3.79
CA ILE A 250 14.03 7.30 3.76
C ILE A 250 15.22 6.92 4.64
N SER A 251 15.00 6.36 5.83
CA SER A 251 16.09 6.03 6.78
C SER A 251 17.06 4.98 6.24
N LYS A 252 16.65 4.19 5.24
CA LYS A 252 17.49 3.19 4.56
C LYS A 252 18.29 3.77 3.39
N GLN A 253 18.04 5.02 3.00
CA GLN A 253 18.70 5.63 1.84
C GLN A 253 20.02 6.32 2.23
N ASP A 254 20.92 6.44 1.27
CA ASP A 254 22.18 7.15 1.45
C ASP A 254 22.00 8.66 1.30
N VAL A 255 21.79 9.36 2.41
CA VAL A 255 21.72 10.83 2.48
C VAL A 255 23.14 11.40 2.57
N LYS A 256 23.49 12.31 1.65
CA LYS A 256 24.85 12.89 1.54
C LYS A 256 24.89 14.39 1.31
N ASP A 257 23.98 14.93 0.50
CA ASP A 257 24.07 16.32 0.07
C ASP A 257 23.27 17.27 0.96
N ILE A 258 23.68 18.54 1.01
CA ILE A 258 23.05 19.58 1.83
C ILE A 258 21.56 19.71 1.50
N GLU A 259 21.16 19.66 0.23
CA GLU A 259 19.76 19.83 -0.18
C GLU A 259 18.87 18.65 0.24
N ASP A 260 19.43 17.45 0.37
CA ASP A 260 18.66 16.27 0.79
C ASP A 260 18.38 16.37 2.29
N ILE A 261 19.43 16.70 3.06
CA ILE A 261 19.32 16.94 4.50
C ILE A 261 18.38 18.12 4.77
N GLU A 262 18.48 19.21 4.00
CA GLU A 262 17.58 20.36 4.10
C GLU A 262 16.12 19.94 3.90
N SER A 263 15.85 19.10 2.89
CA SER A 263 14.50 18.61 2.61
C SER A 263 13.96 17.71 3.72
N ILE A 264 14.81 16.87 4.32
CA ILE A 264 14.48 16.03 5.48
C ILE A 264 14.16 16.90 6.71
N ILE A 265 14.97 17.94 6.97
CA ILE A 265 14.74 18.89 8.07
C ILE A 265 13.42 19.65 7.85
N ARG A 266 13.09 20.04 6.62
CA ARG A 266 11.82 20.74 6.35
C ARG A 266 10.60 19.85 6.58
N ILE A 267 10.64 18.60 6.11
CA ILE A 267 9.50 17.69 6.32
C ILE A 267 9.38 17.29 7.78
N SER A 268 10.48 17.25 8.55
CA SER A 268 10.46 16.85 9.97
C SER A 268 9.55 17.70 10.84
N LEU A 269 9.35 18.97 10.48
CA LEU A 269 8.49 19.92 11.19
C LEU A 269 6.98 19.58 11.14
N ASN A 270 6.59 18.56 10.37
CA ASN A 270 5.20 18.14 10.23
C ASN A 270 4.86 16.90 11.08
N PHE A 271 5.79 16.37 11.87
CA PHE A 271 5.61 15.13 12.63
C PHE A 271 5.63 15.38 14.14
N TYR A 272 4.72 14.74 14.88
CA TYR A 272 4.53 14.99 16.32
C TYR A 272 4.38 13.72 17.18
N ASP A 273 4.03 12.57 16.57
CA ASP A 273 3.77 11.32 17.30
C ASP A 273 4.84 10.25 16.98
N LYS A 274 4.44 9.05 16.56
CA LYS A 274 5.36 7.94 16.28
C LYS A 274 6.41 8.30 15.22
N GLU A 275 6.00 9.10 14.25
CA GLU A 275 6.81 9.61 13.16
C GLU A 275 7.96 10.49 13.69
N TYR A 276 7.73 11.20 14.81
CA TYR A 276 8.71 12.06 15.46
C TYR A 276 9.94 11.26 15.91
N ASP A 277 9.75 10.06 16.47
CA ASP A 277 10.87 9.20 16.90
C ASP A 277 11.71 8.72 15.72
N ILE A 278 11.07 8.38 14.60
CA ILE A 278 11.74 7.88 13.39
C ILE A 278 12.57 9.01 12.76
N ILE A 279 11.94 10.18 12.56
CA ILE A 279 12.61 11.32 11.93
C ILE A 279 13.71 11.88 12.83
N SER A 280 13.52 11.90 14.15
CA SER A 280 14.55 12.33 15.12
C SER A 280 15.76 11.42 15.09
N ASN A 281 15.56 10.09 15.07
CA ASN A 281 16.67 9.14 14.93
C ASN A 281 17.40 9.29 13.60
N LEU A 282 16.66 9.48 12.50
CA LEU A 282 17.24 9.74 11.19
C LEU A 282 18.10 11.01 11.19
N MET A 283 17.59 12.12 11.72
CA MET A 283 18.35 13.38 11.81
C MET A 283 19.61 13.23 12.66
N LYS A 284 19.52 12.50 13.78
CA LYS A 284 20.65 12.18 14.64
C LYS A 284 21.70 11.36 13.90
N ASP A 285 21.30 10.34 13.15
CA ASP A 285 22.21 9.50 12.38
C ASP A 285 22.88 10.28 11.24
N ILE A 286 22.15 11.16 10.55
CA ILE A 286 22.70 12.08 9.54
C ILE A 286 23.72 13.03 10.18
N TYR A 287 23.39 13.64 11.33
CA TYR A 287 24.29 14.53 12.05
C TYR A 287 25.59 13.81 12.43
N LEU A 288 25.51 12.62 13.03
CA LEU A 288 26.68 11.85 13.45
C LEU A 288 27.55 11.40 12.27
N LYS A 289 26.95 11.17 11.09
CA LYS A 289 27.65 10.80 9.87
C LYS A 289 28.45 11.97 9.27
N ASP A 290 27.85 13.16 9.20
CA ASP A 290 28.53 14.38 8.71
C ASP A 290 27.94 15.66 9.34
N LYS A 291 28.54 16.06 10.47
CA LYS A 291 28.12 17.22 11.27
C LYS A 291 28.22 18.54 10.49
N VAL A 292 29.25 18.71 9.66
CA VAL A 292 29.45 19.95 8.91
C VAL A 292 28.34 20.12 7.87
N THR A 293 28.05 19.07 7.12
CA THR A 293 26.99 19.12 6.09
C THR A 293 25.62 19.26 6.73
N PHE A 294 25.36 18.59 7.85
CA PHE A 294 24.12 18.75 8.62
C PHE A 294 23.93 20.19 9.12
N ILE A 295 24.96 20.79 9.73
CA ILE A 295 24.92 22.19 10.22
C ILE A 295 24.59 23.15 9.08
N LYS A 296 25.19 22.97 7.90
CA LYS A 296 24.89 23.81 6.73
C LYS A 296 23.46 23.65 6.25
N ALA A 297 22.91 22.44 6.31
CA ALA A 297 21.52 22.20 5.96
C ALA A 297 20.57 22.84 6.98
N LEU A 298 20.84 22.67 8.28
CA LEU A 298 20.05 23.28 9.35
C LEU A 298 20.10 24.80 9.33
N PHE A 299 21.24 25.40 8.98
CA PHE A 299 21.39 26.85 8.80
C PHE A 299 20.45 27.42 7.72
N LYS A 300 20.01 26.62 6.76
CA LYS A 300 19.02 27.01 5.74
C LYS A 300 17.56 26.87 6.22
N VAL A 301 17.34 26.26 7.38
CA VAL A 301 16.03 26.03 8.01
C VAL A 301 16.10 26.42 9.49
N PRO A 302 16.42 27.69 9.82
CA PRO A 302 16.66 28.13 11.19
C PRO A 302 15.45 27.89 12.12
N GLU A 303 14.24 27.89 11.59
CA GLU A 303 13.00 27.56 12.31
C GLU A 303 12.96 26.13 12.88
N ALA A 304 13.81 25.21 12.38
CA ALA A 304 13.89 23.83 12.86
C ALA A 304 14.90 23.63 14.00
N MET A 305 15.66 24.66 14.36
CA MET A 305 16.77 24.54 15.32
C MET A 305 16.30 24.04 16.69
N ASP A 306 15.25 24.64 17.24
CA ASP A 306 14.73 24.32 18.57
C ASP A 306 14.19 22.89 18.62
N GLU A 307 13.38 22.51 17.63
CA GLU A 307 12.81 21.17 17.51
C GLU A 307 13.88 20.08 17.40
N ILE A 308 14.94 20.32 16.60
CA ILE A 308 16.02 19.35 16.43
C ILE A 308 16.90 19.29 17.69
N ALA A 309 17.14 20.42 18.36
CA ALA A 309 17.89 20.44 19.60
C ALA A 309 17.15 19.63 20.69
N TYR A 310 15.83 19.83 20.79
CA TYR A 310 14.97 19.06 21.68
C TYR A 310 14.95 17.56 21.31
N ALA A 311 14.82 17.22 20.04
CA ALA A 311 14.89 15.85 19.54
C ALA A 311 16.22 15.17 19.90
N PHE A 312 17.34 15.86 19.73
CA PHE A 312 18.64 15.29 20.07
C PHE A 312 18.79 15.09 21.58
N ARG A 313 18.22 16.03 22.36
CA ARG A 313 18.20 15.94 23.83
C ARG A 313 17.38 14.75 24.31
N SER A 314 16.17 14.55 23.77
CA SER A 314 15.33 13.39 24.11
C SER A 314 15.98 12.06 23.74
N LEU A 315 16.84 12.06 22.71
CA LEU A 315 17.65 10.91 22.30
C LEU A 315 18.98 10.75 23.07
N GLU A 316 19.21 11.60 24.08
CA GLU A 316 20.39 11.60 24.95
C GLU A 316 21.71 11.57 24.16
N LEU A 317 21.78 12.37 23.07
CA LEU A 317 22.87 12.29 22.09
C LEU A 317 24.26 12.31 22.74
N TYR A 318 24.51 13.26 23.64
CA TYR A 318 25.80 13.47 24.30
C TYR A 318 25.93 12.81 25.68
N GLU A 319 24.93 12.05 26.13
CA GLU A 319 25.04 11.25 27.37
C GLU A 319 25.60 9.84 27.07
N LYS A 320 25.75 9.52 25.78
CA LYS A 320 26.36 8.28 25.30
C LYS A 320 27.88 8.36 25.42
N ILE A 321 28.48 7.29 25.94
CA ILE A 321 29.91 7.19 26.30
C ILE A 321 30.88 7.66 25.20
N ASN A 322 30.50 7.55 23.92
CA ASN A 322 31.38 7.81 22.78
C ASN A 322 31.07 9.11 22.02
N ILE A 323 30.27 10.02 22.58
CA ILE A 323 29.86 11.26 21.89
C ILE A 323 30.04 12.42 22.87
N ASP A 324 31.03 13.28 22.62
CA ASP A 324 31.35 14.44 23.47
C ASP A 324 30.99 15.76 22.78
N MET A 325 30.15 16.55 23.45
CA MET A 325 29.75 17.88 22.98
C MET A 325 30.92 18.86 22.89
N THR A 326 31.92 18.70 23.76
CA THR A 326 33.12 19.54 23.78
C THR A 326 33.97 19.28 22.54
N GLU A 327 34.09 18.02 22.12
CA GLU A 327 34.75 17.66 20.86
C GLU A 327 34.03 18.26 19.66
N ASP A 328 32.69 18.21 19.65
CA ASP A 328 31.89 18.80 18.58
C ASP A 328 31.97 20.33 18.55
N LEU A 329 31.99 20.98 19.71
CA LEU A 329 32.22 22.43 19.81
C LEU A 329 33.59 22.82 19.24
N ASN A 330 34.65 22.10 19.60
CA ASN A 330 36.00 22.34 19.08
C ASN A 330 36.05 22.12 17.56
N MET A 331 35.45 21.02 17.07
CA MET A 331 35.34 20.73 15.64
C MET A 331 34.63 21.85 14.87
N ILE A 332 33.57 22.43 15.43
CA ILE A 332 32.86 23.59 14.84
C ILE A 332 33.76 24.82 14.81
N LEU A 333 34.42 25.15 15.93
CA LEU A 333 35.28 26.33 16.05
C LEU A 333 36.47 26.27 15.08
N ASP A 334 37.08 25.09 14.92
CA ASP A 334 38.27 24.88 14.09
C ASP A 334 37.96 24.60 12.61
N SER A 335 36.70 24.30 12.27
CA SER A 335 36.30 23.97 10.90
C SER A 335 36.61 25.09 9.91
N ASN A 336 37.34 24.77 8.83
CA ASN A 336 37.54 25.67 7.69
C ASN A 336 36.42 25.56 6.64
N LYS A 337 35.48 24.64 6.84
CA LYS A 337 34.34 24.40 5.93
C LYS A 337 33.11 25.23 6.31
N LEU A 338 33.03 25.74 7.54
CA LEU A 338 31.92 26.55 8.04
C LEU A 338 32.25 28.05 7.97
N THR A 339 31.27 28.86 7.56
CA THR A 339 31.35 30.33 7.64
C THR A 339 31.29 30.81 9.09
N LYS A 340 31.56 32.10 9.33
CA LYS A 340 31.48 32.67 10.69
C LYS A 340 30.05 32.62 11.23
N GLU A 341 29.07 32.86 10.37
CA GLU A 341 27.65 32.83 10.66
C GLU A 341 27.18 31.40 10.95
N GLU A 342 27.59 30.42 10.13
CA GLU A 342 27.28 29.00 10.34
C GLU A 342 27.87 28.49 11.66
N LYS A 343 29.10 28.90 12.01
CA LYS A 343 29.72 28.55 13.31
C LYS A 343 28.92 29.11 14.49
N LYS A 344 28.55 30.39 14.41
CA LYS A 344 27.75 31.02 15.48
C LYS A 344 26.42 30.31 15.66
N PHE A 345 25.74 29.98 14.56
CA PHE A 345 24.49 29.24 14.57
C PHE A 345 24.66 27.82 15.15
N ALA A 346 25.73 27.10 14.79
CA ALA A 346 25.99 25.77 15.34
C ALA A 346 26.28 25.78 16.86
N ILE A 347 26.96 26.83 17.35
CA ILE A 347 27.18 27.03 18.79
C ILE A 347 25.84 27.28 19.50
N GLU A 348 24.96 28.09 18.90
CA GLU A 348 23.61 28.33 19.42
C GLU A 348 22.79 27.04 19.49
N PHE A 349 22.84 26.21 18.44
CA PHE A 349 22.22 24.88 18.44
C PHE A 349 22.71 23.97 19.58
N LEU A 350 24.03 23.89 19.82
CA LEU A 350 24.57 23.10 20.95
C LEU A 350 24.17 23.68 22.31
N ASN A 351 24.11 25.01 22.44
CA ASN A 351 23.64 25.65 23.67
C ASN A 351 22.16 25.33 23.93
N LEU A 352 21.31 25.34 22.89
CA LEU A 352 19.90 24.96 23.01
C LEU A 352 19.76 23.52 23.48
N TYR A 353 20.49 22.58 22.87
CA TYR A 353 20.53 21.19 23.35
C TYR A 353 20.85 21.11 24.84
N ALA A 354 21.86 21.88 25.31
CA ALA A 354 22.29 21.86 26.70
C ALA A 354 21.24 22.47 27.67
N LEU A 355 20.47 23.45 27.20
CA LEU A 355 19.43 24.13 27.97
C LEU A 355 18.12 23.34 28.06
N CYS A 356 17.79 22.50 27.07
CA CYS A 356 16.57 21.68 27.05
C CYS A 356 16.48 20.63 28.19
N GLY A 357 17.45 20.59 29.12
CA GLY A 357 17.49 19.68 30.28
C GLY A 357 17.29 20.33 31.65
N THR A 358 16.87 21.60 31.74
CA THR A 358 16.57 22.30 33.01
C THR A 358 15.09 22.47 33.28
#